data_AF-A0A4Y2CGX6-F1
#
_entry.id   AF-A0A4Y2CGX6-F1
#
_cell.length_a   1.000
_cell.length_b   1.000
_cell.length_c   1.000
_cell.angle_alpha   90.00
_cell.angle_beta   90.00
_cell.angle_gamma   90.00
#
_symmetry.space_group_name_H-M   'P 1'
#
loop_
_entity.id
_entity.type
_entity.pdbx_description
1 polymer ?
#
loop_
_entity_poly.entity_id
_entity_poly.type
_entity_poly.pdbx_seq_one_letter_code
_entity_poly.pdbx_strand_id
1 'polypeptide(L)'
;MENVHKWDTEITGNLRKEFLQWFQDLKILEEIHISRWINATAENLKHSTIHTFCDANKEPYAAVVFLRLEEEDVKLSLLAAKSRIDPLRGGTIPRMELLATLTIEVDSGPLPENRVRDAAVFQITGVDAAGPLFLIGNQKAWVLLFTCAVYRAVHLELITSLSTEAFFMGFRRFVARCGRCSTIYCDNGTNFVGTANILHGLDGNKIIRHGAVNAIDWKFNPPTAAWWGG
;
A
#
# COMPACT_ATOMS: atom_id res chain seq x y z
N MET A 1 10.64 -42.47 14.06
CA MET A 1 9.24 -42.18 13.67
C MET A 1 9.10 -40.68 13.74
N GLU A 2 9.13 -40.00 12.60
CA GLU A 2 8.93 -38.55 12.53
C GLU A 2 7.46 -38.25 12.78
N ASN A 3 7.18 -37.49 13.84
CA ASN A 3 5.85 -36.94 14.09
C ASN A 3 5.60 -35.83 13.07
N VAL A 4 5.12 -36.22 11.88
CA VAL A 4 4.63 -35.27 10.88
C VAL A 4 3.28 -34.76 11.37
N HIS A 5 3.30 -33.65 12.12
CA HIS A 5 2.10 -32.90 12.44
C HIS A 5 1.46 -32.43 11.13
N LYS A 6 0.19 -32.75 10.90
CA LYS A 6 -0.56 -32.19 9.77
C LYS A 6 -0.72 -30.68 9.97
N TRP A 7 -0.77 -29.92 8.88
CA TRP A 7 -0.81 -28.45 8.89
C TRP A 7 -2.03 -27.85 9.62
N ASP A 8 -3.09 -28.63 9.80
CA ASP A 8 -4.34 -28.31 10.49
C ASP A 8 -4.39 -28.80 11.94
N THR A 9 -3.30 -29.41 12.43
CA THR A 9 -3.25 -29.92 13.81
C THR A 9 -3.17 -28.75 14.78
N GLU A 10 -4.12 -28.70 15.72
CA GLU A 10 -4.15 -27.67 16.74
C GLU A 10 -2.85 -27.68 17.57
N ILE A 11 -2.20 -26.53 17.67
CA ILE A 11 -0.99 -26.37 18.47
C ILE A 11 -1.39 -26.53 19.95
N THR A 12 -0.73 -27.45 20.66
CA THR A 12 -1.01 -27.78 22.06
C THR A 12 0.24 -27.69 22.93
N GLY A 13 0.06 -27.75 24.26
CA GLY A 13 1.17 -27.72 25.21
C GLY A 13 1.91 -26.38 25.28
N ASN A 14 3.22 -26.43 25.53
CA ASN A 14 4.04 -25.24 25.74
C ASN A 14 4.08 -24.31 24.52
N LEU A 15 4.10 -24.86 23.31
CA LEU A 15 4.19 -24.06 22.09
C LEU A 15 2.97 -23.13 21.92
N ARG A 16 1.77 -23.64 22.26
CA ARG A 16 0.54 -22.82 22.27
C ARG A 16 0.63 -21.71 23.31
N LYS A 17 1.15 -22.04 24.49
CA LYS A 17 1.30 -21.09 25.60
C LYS A 17 2.28 -19.97 25.24
N GLU A 18 3.42 -20.32 24.64
CA GLU A 18 4.43 -19.37 24.14
C GLU A 18 3.86 -18.48 23.03
N PHE A 19 3.13 -19.05 22.07
CA PHE A 19 2.48 -18.27 21.02
C PHE A 19 1.43 -17.30 21.56
N LEU A 20 0.58 -17.75 22.49
CA LEU A 20 -0.42 -16.88 23.11
C LEU A 20 0.21 -15.79 23.97
N GLN A 21 1.31 -16.10 24.67
CA GLN A 21 2.08 -15.09 25.40
C GLN A 21 2.68 -14.06 24.44
N TRP A 22 3.37 -14.50 23.39
CA TRP A 22 3.90 -13.63 22.34
C TRP A 22 2.81 -12.74 21.73
N PHE A 23 1.63 -13.30 21.46
CA PHE A 23 0.50 -12.54 20.93
C PHE A 23 -0.05 -11.51 21.92
N GLN A 24 -0.07 -11.81 23.22
CA GLN A 24 -0.41 -10.84 24.26
C GLN A 24 0.64 -9.74 24.37
N ASP A 25 1.92 -10.10 24.24
CA ASP A 25 3.04 -9.15 24.27
C ASP A 25 3.03 -8.21 23.06
N LEU A 26 2.32 -8.54 21.95
CA LEU A 26 2.13 -7.61 20.84
C LEU A 26 1.44 -6.30 21.26
N LYS A 27 0.63 -6.32 22.33
CA LYS A 27 0.04 -5.08 22.88
C LYS A 27 1.09 -4.10 23.37
N ILE A 28 2.26 -4.61 23.81
CA ILE A 28 3.40 -3.78 24.23
C ILE A 28 3.99 -3.03 23.04
N LEU A 29 3.83 -3.52 21.80
CA LEU A 29 4.29 -2.79 20.61
C LEU A 29 3.58 -1.44 20.45
N GLU A 30 2.34 -1.29 20.95
CA GLU A 30 1.65 0.01 20.98
C GLU A 30 2.34 1.02 21.90
N GLU A 31 3.05 0.54 22.92
CA GLU A 31 3.82 1.36 23.86
C GLU A 31 5.27 1.61 23.39
N ILE A 32 5.76 0.82 22.42
CA ILE A 32 7.11 0.94 21.89
C ILE A 32 7.19 2.09 20.89
N HIS A 33 7.64 3.24 21.37
CA HIS A 33 8.02 4.37 20.54
C HIS A 33 9.49 4.28 20.15
N ILE A 34 9.76 3.87 18.90
CA ILE A 34 11.11 3.95 18.33
C ILE A 34 11.29 5.34 17.74
N SER A 35 11.99 6.22 18.46
CA SER A 35 12.37 7.53 17.94
C SER A 35 13.15 7.37 16.64
N ARG A 36 12.64 7.97 15.56
CA ARG A 36 13.32 7.96 14.26
C ARG A 36 14.70 8.58 14.41
N TRP A 37 15.74 7.82 14.07
CA TRP A 37 17.10 8.35 14.05
C TRP A 37 17.25 9.36 12.90
N ILE A 38 17.55 10.61 13.25
CA ILE A 38 17.72 11.73 12.29
C ILE A 38 19.16 12.26 12.29
N ASN A 39 20.11 11.47 12.83
CA ASN A 39 21.52 11.83 12.96
C ASN A 39 21.80 13.02 13.90
N ALA A 40 20.84 13.36 14.76
CA ALA A 40 20.95 14.47 15.70
C ALA A 40 21.54 14.00 17.04
N THR A 41 22.49 14.75 17.56
CA THR A 41 23.05 14.64 18.91
C THR A 41 22.87 15.98 19.63
N ALA A 42 22.95 15.99 20.97
CA ALA A 42 22.83 17.23 21.74
C ALA A 42 23.90 18.28 21.37
N GLU A 43 25.02 17.85 20.78
CA GLU A 43 26.12 18.72 20.39
C GLU A 43 25.91 19.33 19.00
N ASN A 44 25.57 18.51 17.99
CA ASN A 44 25.36 19.00 16.62
C ASN A 44 24.06 19.80 16.44
N LEU A 45 23.07 19.61 17.33
CA LEU A 45 21.83 20.38 17.31
C LEU A 45 22.05 21.88 17.54
N LYS A 46 23.12 22.27 18.24
CA LYS A 46 23.46 23.68 18.51
C LYS A 46 23.76 24.48 17.24
N HIS A 47 24.18 23.80 16.17
CA HIS A 47 24.51 24.39 14.87
C HIS A 47 23.58 23.87 13.76
N SER A 48 22.38 23.43 14.13
CA SER A 48 21.40 22.90 13.19
C SER A 48 20.50 23.99 12.60
N THR A 49 20.08 23.79 11.35
CA THR A 49 19.08 24.63 10.69
C THR A 49 17.99 23.75 10.09
N ILE A 50 16.76 24.26 10.06
CA ILE A 50 15.64 23.61 9.38
C ILE A 50 15.42 24.32 8.05
N HIS A 51 15.50 23.55 6.96
CA HIS A 51 15.31 24.04 5.61
C HIS A 51 13.99 23.52 5.07
N THR A 52 13.07 24.43 4.78
CA THR A 52 11.79 24.09 4.13
C THR A 52 11.86 24.51 2.68
N PHE A 53 11.59 23.56 1.79
CA PHE A 53 11.47 23.80 0.36
C PHE A 53 10.01 23.64 -0.01
N CYS A 54 9.45 24.63 -0.69
CA CYS A 54 8.09 24.62 -1.18
C CYS A 54 8.11 24.68 -2.70
N ASP A 55 7.28 23.87 -3.32
CA ASP A 55 7.03 23.93 -4.76
C ASP A 55 5.52 23.95 -4.98
N ALA A 56 5.09 24.74 -5.95
CA ALA A 56 3.68 24.89 -6.25
C ALA A 56 3.42 25.15 -7.73
N ASN A 57 2.37 24.49 -8.21
CA ASN A 57 1.71 24.78 -9.46
C ASN A 57 0.25 25.19 -9.15
N LYS A 58 -0.52 25.59 -10.16
CA LYS A 58 -1.93 26.00 -10.04
C LYS A 58 -2.85 24.90 -9.48
N GLU A 59 -2.40 23.65 -9.49
CA GLU A 59 -3.21 22.48 -9.15
C GLU A 59 -2.62 21.70 -7.96
N PRO A 60 -1.33 21.31 -7.98
CA PRO A 60 -0.67 20.75 -6.79
C PRO A 60 0.29 21.74 -6.12
N TYR A 61 0.48 21.56 -4.81
CA TYR A 61 1.54 22.22 -4.05
C TYR A 61 2.10 21.27 -2.99
N ALA A 62 3.39 21.39 -2.69
CA ALA A 62 4.10 20.48 -1.81
C ALA A 62 5.20 21.20 -1.02
N ALA A 63 5.48 20.69 0.17
CA ALA A 63 6.57 21.15 1.01
C ALA A 63 7.39 19.98 1.56
N VAL A 64 8.70 20.18 1.63
CA VAL A 64 9.67 19.21 2.16
C VAL A 64 10.55 19.91 3.19
N VAL A 65 10.72 19.27 4.35
CA VAL A 65 11.48 19.78 5.48
C VAL A 65 12.72 18.93 5.71
N PHE A 66 13.89 19.55 5.63
CA PHE A 66 15.17 18.94 5.98
C PHE A 66 15.73 19.53 7.26
N LEU A 67 16.26 18.67 8.12
CA LEU A 67 17.22 19.06 9.15
C LEU A 67 18.60 19.08 8.50
N ARG A 68 19.25 20.24 8.52
CA ARG A 68 20.66 20.40 8.17
C ARG A 68 21.47 20.44 9.46
N LEU A 69 22.44 19.55 9.56
CA LEU A 69 23.42 19.50 10.63
C LEU A 69 24.77 19.90 10.06
N GLU A 70 25.40 20.88 10.69
CA GLU A 70 26.73 21.35 10.35
C GLU A 70 27.73 20.70 11.30
N GLU A 71 28.46 19.70 10.78
CA GLU A 71 29.58 19.03 11.46
C GLU A 71 30.86 19.28 10.63
N GLU A 72 31.79 18.31 10.57
CA GLU A 72 32.89 18.34 9.59
C GLU A 72 32.37 18.34 8.15
N ASP A 73 31.27 17.62 7.91
CA ASP A 73 30.50 17.62 6.66
C ASP A 73 29.05 18.02 6.94
N VAL A 74 28.39 18.58 5.91
CA VAL A 74 26.96 18.90 6.00
C VAL A 74 26.14 17.61 5.86
N LYS A 75 25.34 17.32 6.89
CA LYS A 75 24.40 16.18 6.87
C LYS A 75 22.97 16.68 6.76
N LEU A 76 22.20 16.06 5.87
CA LEU A 76 20.79 16.36 5.63
C LEU A 76 19.92 15.17 6.01
N SER A 77 18.92 15.41 6.86
CA SER A 77 17.92 14.42 7.25
C SER A 77 16.52 14.91 6.87
N LEU A 78 15.81 14.14 6.05
CA LEU A 78 14.42 14.44 5.69
C LEU A 78 13.52 14.27 6.93
N LEU A 79 12.97 15.37 7.46
CA LEU A 79 12.07 15.33 8.61
C LEU A 79 10.64 15.04 8.18
N ALA A 80 10.13 15.78 7.19
CA ALA A 80 8.75 15.65 6.71
C ALA A 80 8.66 15.99 5.23
N ALA A 81 7.69 15.40 4.54
CA ALA A 81 7.27 15.79 3.20
C ALA A 81 5.75 15.68 3.12
N LYS A 82 5.10 16.71 2.60
CA LYS A 82 3.64 16.73 2.38
C LYS A 82 3.32 17.36 1.05
N SER A 83 2.30 16.83 0.39
CA SER A 83 1.75 17.35 -0.85
C SER A 83 0.23 17.43 -0.75
N ARG A 84 -0.35 18.37 -1.50
CA ARG A 84 -1.80 18.53 -1.63
C ARG A 84 -2.17 18.85 -3.07
N ILE A 85 -3.35 18.38 -3.44
CA ILE A 85 -4.04 18.77 -4.67
C ILE A 85 -5.08 19.82 -4.25
N ASP A 86 -5.06 20.99 -4.90
CA ASP A 86 -5.87 22.15 -4.55
C ASP A 86 -7.37 21.86 -4.72
N PRO A 87 -8.19 22.03 -3.68
CA PRO A 87 -9.63 21.95 -3.81
C PRO A 87 -10.20 23.23 -4.47
N LEU A 88 -10.38 23.17 -5.78
CA LEU A 88 -11.42 23.86 -6.57
C LEU A 88 -11.40 25.41 -6.62
N ARG A 89 -10.54 26.12 -5.89
CA ARG A 89 -10.42 27.59 -5.97
C ARG A 89 -8.96 28.00 -6.11
N GLY A 90 -8.46 27.89 -7.34
CA GLY A 90 -7.09 28.23 -7.71
C GLY A 90 -6.61 29.56 -7.13
N GLY A 91 -5.36 29.56 -6.66
CA GLY A 91 -4.62 30.73 -6.17
C GLY A 91 -3.48 31.15 -7.10
N THR A 92 -2.78 32.24 -6.75
CA THR A 92 -1.52 32.61 -7.42
C THR A 92 -0.39 31.68 -6.93
N ILE A 93 0.62 31.43 -7.77
CA ILE A 93 1.76 30.56 -7.40
C ILE A 93 2.38 30.97 -6.05
N PRO A 94 2.67 32.26 -5.76
CA PRO A 94 3.22 32.65 -4.45
C PRO A 94 2.31 32.33 -3.27
N ARG A 95 0.98 32.42 -3.46
CA ARG A 95 0.01 32.03 -2.43
C ARG A 95 0.01 30.52 -2.22
N MET A 96 0.17 29.74 -3.28
CA MET A 96 0.24 28.28 -3.22
C MET A 96 1.54 27.80 -2.56
N GLU A 97 2.67 28.44 -2.83
CA GLU A 97 3.95 28.18 -2.14
C GLU A 97 3.82 28.46 -0.63
N LEU A 98 3.15 29.56 -0.25
CA LEU A 98 2.87 29.86 1.16
C LEU A 98 1.95 28.82 1.81
N LEU A 99 0.90 28.38 1.09
CA LEU A 99 0.00 27.32 1.56
C LEU A 99 0.72 25.98 1.70
N ALA A 100 1.73 25.69 0.86
CA ALA A 100 2.55 24.50 0.96
C ALA A 100 3.27 24.42 2.30
N THR A 101 3.88 25.51 2.76
CA THR A 101 4.50 25.57 4.09
C THR A 101 3.50 25.21 5.20
N LEU A 102 2.27 25.72 5.11
CA LEU A 102 1.23 25.46 6.10
C LEU A 102 0.78 23.99 6.14
N THR A 103 0.97 23.23 5.05
CA THR A 103 0.59 21.80 5.04
C THR A 103 1.36 20.97 6.06
N ILE A 104 2.58 21.39 6.42
CA ILE A 104 3.45 20.70 7.38
C ILE A 104 2.77 20.61 8.74
N GLU A 105 2.06 21.66 9.17
CA GLU A 105 1.37 21.72 10.47
C GLU A 105 0.05 20.94 10.53
N VAL A 106 -0.54 20.59 9.39
CA VAL A 106 -1.89 20.00 9.40
C VAL A 106 -1.83 18.56 9.90
N ASP A 107 -2.63 18.26 10.93
CA ASP A 107 -2.81 16.92 11.42
C ASP A 107 -3.21 15.98 10.29
N SER A 108 -2.64 14.78 10.30
CA SER A 108 -2.86 13.81 9.24
C SER A 108 -4.33 13.40 9.30
N GLY A 109 -5.06 13.50 8.20
CA GLY A 109 -6.40 12.92 8.13
C GLY A 109 -6.33 11.43 8.53
N PRO A 110 -7.40 10.86 9.11
CA PRO A 110 -7.40 9.46 9.52
C PRO A 110 -7.00 8.59 8.33
N LEU A 111 -6.03 7.71 8.56
CA LEU A 111 -5.56 6.79 7.52
C LEU A 111 -6.74 5.92 7.06
N PRO A 112 -6.82 5.57 5.76
CA PRO A 112 -7.90 4.72 5.28
C PRO A 112 -7.93 3.41 6.06
N GLU A 113 -9.08 3.01 6.59
CA GLU A 113 -9.24 1.82 7.43
C GLU A 113 -8.62 0.56 6.79
N ASN A 114 -8.81 0.41 5.48
CA ASN A 114 -8.26 -0.69 4.69
C ASN A 114 -6.72 -0.70 4.54
N ARG A 115 -6.02 0.31 5.08
CA ARG A 115 -4.55 0.35 5.16
C ARG A 115 -4.01 0.12 6.56
N VAL A 116 -4.85 0.16 7.59
CA VAL A 116 -4.41 0.14 8.99
C VAL A 116 -5.11 -0.91 9.84
N ARG A 117 -6.19 -1.52 9.34
CA ARG A 117 -6.87 -2.61 10.04
C ARG A 117 -6.08 -3.91 9.99
N ASP A 118 -6.25 -4.73 11.02
CA ASP A 118 -5.80 -6.12 11.00
C ASP A 118 -6.47 -6.88 9.86
N ALA A 119 -5.64 -7.47 8.99
CA ALA A 119 -6.08 -8.27 7.87
C ALA A 119 -4.98 -9.28 7.52
N ALA A 120 -5.33 -10.42 6.92
CA ALA A 120 -4.33 -11.34 6.39
C ALA A 120 -3.54 -10.70 5.24
N VAL A 121 -2.34 -11.20 4.99
CA VAL A 121 -1.52 -10.76 3.85
C VAL A 121 -2.32 -10.94 2.55
N PHE A 122 -2.36 -9.90 1.71
CA PHE A 122 -3.17 -9.84 0.48
C PHE A 122 -4.69 -10.01 0.66
N GLN A 123 -5.23 -9.89 1.87
CA GLN A 123 -6.69 -9.81 2.06
C GLN A 123 -7.27 -8.50 1.49
N ILE A 124 -6.48 -7.43 1.53
CA ILE A 124 -6.77 -6.14 0.92
C ILE A 124 -5.65 -5.86 -0.07
N THR A 125 -5.97 -5.88 -1.35
CA THR A 125 -4.98 -5.90 -2.43
C THR A 125 -5.21 -4.78 -3.42
N GLY A 126 -4.15 -4.04 -3.76
CA GLY A 126 -4.10 -3.25 -4.98
C GLY A 126 -3.62 -4.11 -6.14
N VAL A 127 -4.14 -3.90 -7.33
CA VAL A 127 -3.62 -4.51 -8.55
C VAL A 127 -3.45 -3.46 -9.65
N ASP A 128 -2.31 -3.55 -10.33
CA ASP A 128 -1.97 -2.74 -11.50
C ASP A 128 -1.28 -3.60 -12.56
N ALA A 129 -1.27 -3.15 -13.82
CA ALA A 129 -0.59 -3.82 -14.92
C ALA A 129 0.53 -2.93 -15.50
N ALA A 130 1.78 -3.33 -15.28
CA ALA A 130 2.95 -2.64 -15.78
C ALA A 130 3.43 -3.25 -17.11
N GLY A 131 3.83 -2.42 -18.07
CA GLY A 131 4.41 -2.86 -19.33
C GLY A 131 4.25 -1.86 -20.48
N PRO A 132 4.50 -2.29 -21.73
CA PRO A 132 4.93 -3.64 -22.11
C PRO A 132 6.41 -3.91 -21.79
N LEU A 133 6.70 -5.13 -21.37
CA LEU A 133 8.03 -5.74 -21.39
C LEU A 133 8.17 -6.61 -22.64
N PHE A 134 9.41 -6.90 -23.05
CA PHE A 134 9.69 -7.78 -24.19
C PHE A 134 10.43 -9.02 -23.71
N LEU A 135 9.84 -10.20 -23.94
CA LEU A 135 10.46 -11.48 -23.65
C LEU A 135 11.51 -11.83 -24.73
N ILE A 136 12.36 -12.81 -24.41
CA ILE A 136 13.27 -13.41 -25.39
C ILE A 136 12.42 -13.95 -26.55
N GLY A 137 12.69 -13.47 -27.78
CA GLY A 137 11.85 -13.72 -28.94
C GLY A 137 10.92 -12.56 -29.33
N ASN A 138 11.10 -11.37 -28.72
CA ASN A 138 10.38 -10.13 -29.06
C ASN A 138 8.86 -10.20 -28.83
N GLN A 139 8.42 -11.06 -27.92
CA GLN A 139 7.01 -11.18 -27.52
C GLN A 139 6.70 -10.13 -26.44
N LYS A 140 5.64 -9.34 -26.66
CA LYS A 140 5.14 -8.39 -25.64
C LYS A 140 4.54 -9.14 -24.46
N ALA A 141 4.86 -8.67 -23.26
CA ALA A 141 4.30 -9.14 -22.01
C ALA A 141 4.04 -7.96 -21.07
N TRP A 142 3.25 -8.20 -20.04
CA TRP A 142 2.94 -7.26 -18.97
C TRP A 142 3.11 -7.98 -17.64
N VAL A 143 3.39 -7.20 -16.60
CA VAL A 143 3.49 -7.69 -15.23
C VAL A 143 2.30 -7.17 -14.47
N LEU A 144 1.48 -8.08 -13.94
CA LEU A 144 0.51 -7.74 -12.91
C LEU A 144 1.25 -7.55 -11.59
N LEU A 145 1.10 -6.36 -11.03
CA LEU A 145 1.63 -5.94 -9.76
C LEU A 145 0.52 -6.02 -8.72
N PHE A 146 0.58 -7.01 -7.83
CA PHE A 146 -0.32 -7.10 -6.69
C PHE A 146 0.39 -6.54 -5.44
N THR A 147 -0.25 -5.59 -4.76
CA THR A 147 0.29 -4.96 -3.54
C THR A 147 -0.64 -5.21 -2.37
N CYS A 148 -0.11 -5.54 -1.20
CA CYS A 148 -0.89 -5.66 0.02
C CYS A 148 -1.01 -4.28 0.69
N ALA A 149 -2.24 -3.82 0.91
CA ALA A 149 -2.49 -2.49 1.48
C ALA A 149 -1.99 -2.33 2.93
N VAL A 150 -1.98 -3.42 3.72
CA VAL A 150 -1.61 -3.42 5.14
C VAL A 150 -0.11 -3.61 5.33
N TYR A 151 0.49 -4.60 4.65
CA TYR A 151 1.89 -4.98 4.87
C TYR A 151 2.87 -4.47 3.80
N ARG A 152 2.38 -3.80 2.76
CA ARG A 152 3.18 -3.36 1.59
C ARG A 152 3.94 -4.51 0.88
N ALA A 153 3.51 -5.76 1.11
CA ALA A 153 4.02 -6.92 0.37
C ALA A 153 3.66 -6.81 -1.11
N VAL A 154 4.53 -7.29 -1.99
CA VAL A 154 4.37 -7.23 -3.44
C VAL A 154 4.42 -8.63 -4.03
N HIS A 155 3.49 -8.96 -4.91
CA HIS A 155 3.48 -10.19 -5.70
C HIS A 155 3.37 -9.86 -7.19
N LEU A 156 4.17 -10.53 -8.02
CA LEU A 156 4.25 -10.26 -9.46
C LEU A 156 3.77 -11.47 -10.26
N GLU A 157 2.91 -11.25 -11.25
CA GLU A 157 2.50 -12.27 -12.22
C GLU A 157 2.75 -11.78 -13.65
N LEU A 158 3.43 -12.60 -14.45
CA LEU A 158 3.60 -12.30 -15.88
C LEU A 158 2.33 -12.69 -16.65
N ILE A 159 1.88 -11.81 -17.55
CA ILE A 159 0.80 -12.06 -18.52
C ILE A 159 1.25 -11.63 -19.92
N THR A 160 0.72 -12.29 -20.95
CA THR A 160 1.11 -12.07 -22.35
C THR A 160 0.14 -11.18 -23.12
N SER A 161 -0.93 -10.71 -22.49
CA SER A 161 -1.88 -9.73 -23.05
C SER A 161 -2.63 -9.00 -21.93
N LEU A 162 -3.14 -7.80 -22.23
CA LEU A 162 -4.05 -7.06 -21.33
C LEU A 162 -5.52 -7.48 -21.52
N SER A 163 -5.78 -8.74 -21.86
CA SER A 163 -7.16 -9.24 -21.95
C SER A 163 -7.72 -9.61 -20.57
N THR A 164 -9.05 -9.61 -20.45
CA THR A 164 -9.76 -10.09 -19.26
C THR A 164 -9.37 -11.53 -18.91
N GLU A 165 -9.22 -12.40 -19.91
CA GLU A 165 -8.84 -13.81 -19.71
C GLU A 165 -7.41 -13.94 -19.16
N ALA A 166 -6.46 -13.21 -19.73
CA ALA A 166 -5.08 -13.23 -19.27
C ALA A 166 -4.95 -12.72 -17.83
N PHE A 167 -5.67 -11.64 -17.51
CA PHE A 167 -5.77 -11.15 -16.13
C PHE A 167 -6.43 -12.18 -15.22
N PHE A 168 -7.55 -12.78 -15.59
CA PHE A 168 -8.25 -13.76 -14.76
C PHE A 168 -7.38 -14.99 -14.47
N MET A 169 -6.60 -15.47 -15.44
CA MET A 169 -5.62 -16.54 -15.22
C MET A 169 -4.50 -16.11 -14.27
N GLY A 170 -3.97 -14.89 -14.42
CA GLY A 170 -3.00 -14.31 -13.48
C GLY A 170 -3.55 -14.20 -12.06
N PHE A 171 -4.76 -13.67 -11.92
CA PHE A 171 -5.46 -13.53 -10.66
C PHE A 171 -5.72 -14.88 -9.98
N ARG A 172 -6.09 -15.93 -10.74
CA ARG A 172 -6.22 -17.29 -10.19
C ARG A 172 -4.92 -17.84 -9.63
N ARG A 173 -3.78 -17.62 -10.31
CA ARG A 173 -2.47 -18.04 -9.81
C ARG A 173 -2.09 -17.30 -8.54
N PHE A 174 -2.34 -15.99 -8.51
CA PHE A 174 -2.14 -15.16 -7.33
C PHE A 174 -2.98 -15.66 -6.14
N VAL A 175 -4.29 -15.86 -6.32
CA VAL A 175 -5.18 -16.36 -5.24
C VAL A 175 -4.76 -17.75 -4.76
N ALA A 176 -4.30 -18.62 -5.64
CA ALA A 176 -3.82 -19.95 -5.27
C ALA A 176 -2.55 -19.91 -4.40
N ARG A 177 -1.73 -18.86 -4.51
CA ARG A 177 -0.47 -18.69 -3.77
C ARG A 177 -0.63 -17.85 -2.51
N CYS A 178 -1.35 -16.74 -2.62
CA CYS A 178 -1.46 -15.71 -1.59
C CYS A 178 -2.76 -15.78 -0.78
N GLY A 179 -3.69 -16.65 -1.18
CA GLY A 179 -5.02 -16.71 -0.60
C GLY A 179 -6.00 -15.75 -1.26
N ARG A 180 -7.26 -15.85 -0.83
CA ARG A 180 -8.36 -15.08 -1.42
C ARG A 180 -8.42 -13.66 -0.84
N CYS A 181 -8.46 -12.67 -1.72
CA CYS A 181 -8.74 -11.29 -1.34
C CYS A 181 -10.18 -11.11 -0.87
N SER A 182 -10.39 -10.20 0.07
CA SER A 182 -11.71 -9.65 0.42
C SER A 182 -12.03 -8.37 -0.34
N THR A 183 -11.01 -7.53 -0.59
CA THR A 183 -11.14 -6.26 -1.30
C THR A 183 -10.01 -6.14 -2.33
N ILE A 184 -10.34 -5.66 -3.53
CA ILE A 184 -9.38 -5.36 -4.59
C ILE A 184 -9.53 -3.90 -5.02
N TYR A 185 -8.42 -3.16 -5.02
CA TYR A 185 -8.30 -1.82 -5.57
C TYR A 185 -7.64 -1.89 -6.95
N CYS A 186 -8.19 -1.22 -7.96
CA CYS A 186 -7.62 -1.17 -9.30
C CYS A 186 -8.09 0.05 -10.09
N ASP A 187 -7.45 0.33 -11.22
CA ASP A 187 -7.94 1.31 -12.18
C ASP A 187 -9.14 0.75 -12.99
N ASN A 188 -9.70 1.58 -13.88
CA ASN A 188 -10.81 1.18 -14.76
C ASN A 188 -10.36 0.40 -16.01
N GLY A 189 -9.22 -0.31 -15.94
CA GLY A 189 -8.75 -1.18 -17.01
C GLY A 189 -9.82 -2.20 -17.41
N THR A 190 -10.03 -2.38 -18.72
CA THR A 190 -11.09 -3.24 -19.26
C THR A 190 -10.92 -4.70 -18.85
N ASN A 191 -9.69 -5.14 -18.64
CA ASN A 191 -9.32 -6.44 -18.09
C ASN A 191 -9.82 -6.65 -16.65
N PHE A 192 -9.69 -5.63 -15.79
CA PHE A 192 -10.13 -5.66 -14.40
C PHE A 192 -11.65 -5.56 -14.31
N VAL A 193 -12.25 -4.58 -15.00
CA VAL A 193 -13.72 -4.41 -15.08
C VAL A 193 -14.39 -5.66 -15.64
N GLY A 194 -13.84 -6.24 -16.71
CA GLY A 194 -14.35 -7.47 -17.31
C GLY A 194 -14.35 -8.64 -16.33
N THR A 195 -13.31 -8.77 -15.51
CA THR A 195 -13.18 -9.86 -14.54
C THR A 195 -14.11 -9.65 -13.34
N ALA A 196 -14.24 -8.43 -12.85
CA ALA A 196 -15.20 -8.08 -11.81
C ALA A 196 -16.62 -8.44 -12.27
N ASN A 197 -17.00 -8.08 -13.50
CA ASN A 197 -18.32 -8.40 -14.05
C ASN A 197 -18.56 -9.92 -14.15
N ILE A 198 -17.57 -10.70 -14.60
CA ILE A 198 -17.66 -12.16 -14.65
C ILE A 198 -17.91 -12.73 -13.26
N LEU A 199 -17.18 -12.25 -12.24
CA LEU A 199 -17.30 -12.73 -10.86
C LEU A 199 -18.61 -12.28 -10.20
N HIS A 200 -19.10 -11.09 -10.49
CA HIS A 200 -20.40 -10.60 -10.04
C HIS A 200 -21.58 -11.36 -10.66
N GLY A 201 -21.43 -11.87 -11.89
CA GLY A 201 -22.44 -12.67 -12.56
C GLY A 201 -22.60 -14.10 -12.00
N LEU A 202 -21.76 -14.51 -11.05
CA LEU A 202 -21.88 -15.82 -10.40
C LEU A 202 -22.98 -15.79 -9.33
N ASP A 203 -23.71 -16.91 -9.21
CA ASP A 203 -24.80 -17.04 -8.23
C ASP A 203 -24.25 -17.07 -6.79
N GLY A 204 -24.26 -15.90 -6.15
CA GLY A 204 -23.79 -15.72 -4.77
C GLY A 204 -24.51 -16.61 -3.77
N ASN A 205 -25.79 -16.95 -3.99
CA ASN A 205 -26.55 -17.82 -3.08
C ASN A 205 -26.02 -19.26 -3.12
N LYS A 206 -25.64 -19.75 -4.30
CA LYS A 206 -24.99 -21.07 -4.41
C LYS A 206 -23.61 -21.06 -3.78
N ILE A 207 -22.83 -20.00 -3.98
CA ILE A 207 -21.47 -19.90 -3.42
C ILE A 207 -21.54 -19.88 -1.90
N ILE A 208 -22.35 -19.00 -1.29
CA ILE A 208 -22.49 -18.89 0.16
C ILE A 208 -23.03 -20.18 0.80
N ARG A 209 -23.96 -20.88 0.12
CA ARG A 209 -24.49 -22.17 0.59
C ARG A 209 -23.47 -23.30 0.59
N HIS A 210 -22.51 -23.30 -0.35
CA HIS A 210 -21.53 -24.38 -0.51
C HIS A 210 -20.14 -24.02 0.05
N GLY A 211 -19.90 -22.75 0.39
CA GLY A 211 -18.71 -22.29 1.09
C GLY A 211 -19.02 -20.95 1.75
N ALA A 212 -18.55 -20.73 2.98
CA ALA A 212 -18.73 -19.46 3.71
C ALA A 212 -17.88 -18.32 3.10
N VAL A 213 -18.04 -18.07 1.80
CA VAL A 213 -17.20 -17.21 0.99
C VAL A 213 -18.04 -16.06 0.47
N ASN A 214 -17.74 -14.86 0.98
CA ASN A 214 -18.33 -13.62 0.49
C ASN A 214 -17.76 -13.25 -0.89
N ALA A 215 -18.54 -12.49 -1.65
CA ALA A 215 -18.08 -11.87 -2.90
C ALA A 215 -16.88 -10.96 -2.64
N ILE A 216 -15.99 -10.82 -3.63
CA ILE A 216 -14.89 -9.85 -3.56
C ILE A 216 -15.48 -8.47 -3.76
N ASP A 217 -15.11 -7.53 -2.90
CA ASP A 217 -15.42 -6.11 -3.04
C ASP A 217 -14.41 -5.46 -3.99
N TRP A 218 -14.87 -5.06 -5.18
CA TRP A 218 -14.04 -4.40 -6.19
C TRP A 218 -14.18 -2.88 -6.08
N LYS A 219 -13.06 -2.21 -5.78
CA LYS A 219 -12.97 -0.76 -5.64
C LYS A 219 -12.18 -0.18 -6.81
N PHE A 220 -12.91 0.43 -7.72
CA PHE A 220 -12.34 1.08 -8.90
C PHE A 220 -12.00 2.54 -8.59
N ASN A 221 -10.82 2.97 -9.00
CA ASN A 221 -10.42 4.37 -8.89
C ASN A 221 -11.37 5.25 -9.72
N PRO A 222 -11.64 6.50 -9.29
CA PRO A 222 -12.32 7.46 -10.14
C PRO A 222 -11.62 7.58 -11.50
N PRO A 223 -12.36 7.75 -12.61
CA PRO A 223 -11.75 8.00 -13.92
C PRO A 223 -10.73 9.13 -13.83
N THR A 224 -9.62 8.98 -14.56
CA THR A 224 -8.48 9.92 -14.61
C THR A 224 -7.78 10.22 -13.27
N ALA A 225 -8.08 9.50 -12.20
CA ALA A 225 -7.47 9.69 -10.88
C ALA A 225 -6.32 8.68 -10.61
N ALA A 226 -5.27 8.71 -11.43
CA ALA A 226 -4.14 7.77 -11.32
C ALA A 226 -3.44 7.80 -9.93
N TRP A 227 -3.52 8.93 -9.22
CA TRP A 227 -2.95 9.10 -7.88
C TRP A 227 -3.70 8.37 -6.75
N TRP A 228 -4.88 7.79 -7.02
CA TRP A 228 -5.63 7.00 -6.02
C TRP A 228 -5.12 5.56 -5.86
N GLY A 229 -4.28 5.07 -6.78
CA GLY A 229 -3.72 3.72 -6.73
C GLY A 229 -2.46 3.57 -5.87
N GLY A 230 -1.91 4.66 -5.33
CA GLY A 230 -0.67 4.72 -4.56
C GLY A 230 -0.81 4.47 -3.05
#